data_AF-A5ZPA4-F1
#
_entry.id   AF-A5ZPA4-F1
#
_cell.length_a   1.000
_cell.length_b   1.000
_cell.length_c   1.000
_cell.angle_alpha   90.00
_cell.angle_beta   90.00
_cell.angle_gamma   90.00
#
_symmetry.space_group_name_H-M   'P 1'
#
loop_
_entity.id
_entity.type
_entity.pdbx_description
1 polymer ?
#
loop_
_entity_poly.entity_id
_entity_poly.type
_entity_poly.pdbx_seq_one_letter_code
_entity_poly.pdbx_strand_id
1 'polypeptide(L)'
;MDRSFDFILAGIALIVGIMLLTGHGDIFLKGGNTKLRKEKYDEKKMTKGSGVTLILFGIVTFIDSYTTSLTAKFIYILAILAILVGFVVYLKKKCIKK
;
A
#
# COMPACT_ATOMS: atom_id res chain seq x y z
N MET A 1 18.33 -6.39 4.52
CA MET A 1 18.04 -4.94 4.57
C MET A 1 18.67 -4.42 5.85
N ASP A 2 19.26 -3.23 5.83
CA ASP A 2 19.77 -2.64 7.06
C ASP A 2 18.57 -2.23 7.94
N ARG A 3 18.61 -2.53 9.24
CA ARG A 3 17.49 -2.28 10.15
C ARG A 3 17.04 -0.81 10.13
N SER A 4 18.01 0.08 9.93
CA SER A 4 17.82 1.53 9.80
C SER A 4 17.00 1.87 8.55
N PHE A 5 17.24 1.16 7.45
CA PHE A 5 16.51 1.35 6.20
C PHE A 5 15.05 0.88 6.31
N ASP A 6 14.79 -0.21 7.03
CA ASP A 6 13.42 -0.71 7.26
C ASP A 6 12.57 0.28 8.06
N PHE A 7 13.15 0.92 9.08
CA PHE A 7 12.45 1.97 9.84
C PHE A 7 12.17 3.21 9.01
N ILE A 8 13.11 3.65 8.18
CA ILE A 8 12.91 4.77 7.25
C ILE A 8 11.80 4.44 6.26
N LEU A 9 11.83 3.23 5.68
CA LEU A 9 10.83 2.77 4.74
C LEU A 9 9.43 2.70 5.37
N ALA A 10 9.31 2.14 6.57
CA ALA A 10 8.07 2.09 7.32
C ALA A 10 7.55 3.50 7.66
N GLY A 11 8.43 4.42 8.06
CA GLY A 11 8.09 5.81 8.34
C GLY A 11 7.53 6.54 7.12
N ILE A 12 8.22 6.44 5.98
CA ILE A 12 7.76 7.04 4.71
C ILE A 12 6.44 6.41 4.26
N ALA A 13 6.31 5.09 4.34
CA ALA A 13 5.08 4.38 3.96
C ALA A 13 3.87 4.83 4.79
N LEU A 14 4.05 5.07 6.10
CA LEU A 14 3.00 5.61 6.96
C LEU A 14 2.63 7.06 6.60
N ILE A 15 3.62 7.93 6.41
CA ILE A 15 3.38 9.35 6.05
C ILE A 15 2.63 9.43 4.71
N VAL A 16 3.12 8.72 3.69
CA VAL A 16 2.49 8.68 2.36
C VAL A 16 1.12 8.02 2.43
N GLY A 17 0.95 6.96 3.22
CA GLY A 17 -0.32 6.28 3.43
C GLY A 17 -1.38 7.20 4.06
N ILE A 18 -0.99 8.01 5.06
CA ILE A 18 -1.86 9.02 5.67
C ILE A 18 -2.18 10.13 4.67
N MET A 19 -1.20 10.64 3.91
CA MET A 19 -1.45 11.65 2.86
C MET A 19 -2.43 11.16 1.79
N LEU A 20 -2.36 9.88 1.41
CA LEU A 20 -3.31 9.25 0.50
C LEU A 20 -4.71 9.13 1.12
N LEU A 21 -4.81 8.84 2.42
CA LEU A 21 -6.09 8.83 3.13
C LEU A 21 -6.74 10.21 3.25
N THR A 22 -5.94 11.26 3.48
CA THR A 22 -6.41 12.65 3.61
C THR A 22 -6.73 13.32 2.28
N GLY A 23 -6.62 12.60 1.16
CA GLY A 23 -6.97 13.10 -0.18
C GLY A 23 -5.96 14.05 -0.79
N HIS A 24 -4.77 14.20 -0.19
CA HIS A 24 -3.67 14.98 -0.76
C HIS A 24 -2.72 14.11 -1.61
N GLY A 25 -2.86 12.79 -1.55
CA GLY A 25 -2.00 11.83 -2.24
C GLY A 25 -2.29 11.60 -3.73
N ASP A 26 -3.20 12.35 -4.36
CA ASP A 26 -3.48 12.20 -5.80
C ASP A 26 -2.25 12.47 -6.68
N ILE A 27 -1.26 13.21 -6.18
CA ILE A 27 0.06 13.39 -6.82
C ILE A 27 0.82 12.07 -6.94
N PHE A 28 0.73 11.17 -5.96
CA PHE A 28 1.44 9.88 -5.97
C PHE A 28 0.80 8.85 -6.91
N LEU A 29 -0.48 9.03 -7.24
CA LEU A 29 -1.23 8.12 -8.14
C LEU A 29 -1.32 8.65 -9.58
N LYS A 30 -0.78 9.85 -9.85
CA LYS A 30 -0.63 10.40 -11.20
C LYS A 30 0.54 9.69 -11.91
N GLY A 31 0.20 8.66 -12.67
CA GLY A 31 1.13 7.97 -13.57
C GLY A 31 0.41 7.27 -14.71
N GLY A 32 1.10 7.11 -15.86
CA GLY A 32 0.55 6.46 -17.05
C GLY A 32 -0.63 7.21 -17.68
N ASN A 33 -1.53 6.48 -18.34
CA ASN A 33 -2.68 7.09 -19.01
C ASN A 33 -3.81 7.42 -18.02
N THR A 34 -3.69 8.56 -17.35
CA THR A 34 -4.60 9.00 -16.27
C THR A 34 -6.05 9.11 -16.73
N LYS A 35 -6.29 9.42 -18.02
CA LYS A 35 -7.64 9.51 -18.61
C LYS A 35 -8.40 8.17 -18.51
N LEU A 36 -7.74 7.08 -18.91
CA LEU A 36 -8.35 5.74 -18.93
C LEU A 36 -8.56 5.18 -17.51
N ARG A 37 -7.68 5.53 -16.56
CA ARG A 37 -7.89 5.18 -15.14
C ARG A 37 -9.06 5.94 -14.53
N LYS A 38 -9.19 7.24 -14.80
CA LYS A 38 -10.31 8.06 -14.32
C LYS A 38 -11.66 7.58 -14.86
N GLU A 39 -11.67 7.07 -16.07
CA GLU A 39 -12.87 6.52 -16.70
C GLU A 39 -13.25 5.16 -16.09
N LYS A 40 -12.28 4.26 -15.93
CA LYS A 40 -12.51 2.89 -15.45
C LYS A 40 -12.60 2.75 -13.93
N TYR A 41 -11.95 3.63 -13.17
CA TYR A 41 -11.84 3.54 -11.71
C TYR A 41 -12.25 4.84 -11.00
N ASP A 42 -12.83 4.68 -9.82
CA ASP A 42 -13.14 5.75 -8.86
C ASP A 42 -11.85 6.15 -8.13
N GLU A 43 -11.25 7.27 -8.56
CA GLU A 43 -10.01 7.81 -7.97
C GLU A 43 -10.13 7.96 -6.46
N LYS A 44 -11.23 8.49 -5.93
CA LYS A 44 -11.36 8.74 -4.48
C LYS A 44 -11.31 7.45 -3.67
N LYS A 45 -11.92 6.37 -4.17
CA LYS A 45 -11.85 5.04 -3.52
C LYS A 45 -10.50 4.39 -3.72
N MET A 46 -9.90 4.54 -4.90
CA MET A 46 -8.58 4.01 -5.19
C MET A 46 -7.51 4.66 -4.30
N THR A 47 -7.51 5.99 -4.18
CA THR A 47 -6.58 6.76 -3.34
C THR A 47 -6.66 6.34 -1.88
N LYS A 48 -7.88 6.21 -1.34
CA LYS A 48 -8.08 5.71 0.03
C LYS A 48 -7.64 4.26 0.19
N GLY A 49 -7.99 3.38 -0.76
CA GLY A 49 -7.58 1.98 -0.74
C GLY A 49 -6.07 1.79 -0.80
N SER A 50 -5.37 2.55 -1.64
CA SER A 50 -3.90 2.54 -1.70
C SER A 50 -3.27 3.10 -0.43
N GLY A 51 -3.87 4.13 0.19
CA GLY A 51 -3.42 4.67 1.47
C GLY A 51 -3.48 3.64 2.60
N VAL A 52 -4.62 2.95 2.74
CA VAL A 52 -4.77 1.85 3.72
C VAL A 52 -3.77 0.72 3.45
N THR A 53 -3.57 0.37 2.19
CA THR A 53 -2.63 -0.70 1.79
C THR A 53 -1.18 -0.33 2.15
N LEU A 54 -0.77 0.92 1.92
CA LEU A 54 0.56 1.42 2.28
C LEU A 54 0.79 1.47 3.79
N ILE A 55 -0.24 1.82 4.57
CA ILE A 55 -0.17 1.79 6.04
C ILE A 55 0.03 0.35 6.54
N LEU A 56 -0.74 -0.60 6.01
CA LEU A 56 -0.59 -2.03 6.33
C LEU A 56 0.82 -2.52 5.98
N PHE A 57 1.35 -2.11 4.83
CA PHE A 57 2.71 -2.44 4.42
C PHE A 57 3.74 -1.89 5.41
N GLY A 58 3.61 -0.62 5.80
CA GLY A 58 4.48 0.02 6.79
C GLY A 58 4.48 -0.70 8.14
N ILE A 59 3.31 -1.11 8.63
CA ILE A 59 3.18 -1.87 9.89
C ILE A 59 3.86 -3.25 9.77
N VAL A 60 3.64 -3.96 8.66
CA VAL A 60 4.22 -5.29 8.44
C VAL A 60 5.74 -5.22 8.32
N THR A 61 6.27 -4.24 7.58
CA THR A 61 7.73 -3.97 7.50
C THR A 61 8.32 -3.55 8.85
N PHE A 62 7.57 -2.77 9.65
CA PHE A 62 8.01 -2.40 11.00
C PHE A 62 8.14 -3.63 11.90
N ILE A 63 7.17 -4.56 11.87
CA ILE A 63 7.22 -5.80 12.65
C ILE A 63 8.37 -6.71 12.20
N ASP A 64 8.56 -6.86 10.88
CA ASP A 64 9.65 -7.67 10.31
C ASP A 64 11.04 -7.19 10.77
N SER A 65 11.23 -5.86 10.91
CA SER A 65 12.47 -5.27 11.43
C SER A 65 12.83 -5.73 12.86
N TYR A 66 11.84 -6.11 13.68
CA TYR A 66 12.09 -6.64 15.03
C TYR A 66 12.37 -8.16 15.03
N THR A 67 11.77 -8.93 14.14
CA THR A 67 11.87 -10.39 14.10
C THR A 67 12.69 -10.91 12.93
N THR A 68 13.96 -11.25 13.15
CA THR A 68 14.90 -11.68 12.10
C THR A 68 14.94 -13.19 11.83
N SER A 69 14.00 -13.97 12.37
CA SER A 69 14.00 -15.43 12.19
C SER A 69 13.66 -15.83 10.75
N LEU A 70 14.16 -16.99 10.30
CA LEU A 70 13.83 -17.53 8.97
C LEU A 70 12.31 -17.71 8.80
N THR A 71 11.63 -18.19 9.85
CA THR A 71 10.18 -18.32 9.89
C THR A 71 9.47 -16.98 9.73
N ALA A 72 9.95 -15.91 10.39
CA ALA A 72 9.39 -14.58 10.26
C ALA A 72 9.48 -14.06 8.82
N LYS A 73 10.60 -14.30 8.13
CA LYS A 73 10.76 -13.92 6.71
C LYS A 73 9.77 -14.64 5.79
N PHE A 74 9.49 -15.92 6.02
CA PHE A 74 8.45 -16.64 5.27
C PHE A 74 7.06 -16.06 5.53
N ILE A 75 6.74 -15.74 6.79
CA ILE A 75 5.47 -15.12 7.17
C ILE A 75 5.33 -13.72 6.56
N TYR A 76 6.39 -12.92 6.55
CA TYR A 76 6.43 -11.59 5.95
C TYR A 76 6.09 -11.63 4.46
N ILE A 77 6.70 -12.56 3.71
CA ILE A 77 6.41 -12.75 2.28
C ILE A 77 4.94 -13.13 2.06
N LEU A 78 4.40 -14.05 2.87
CA LEU A 78 2.99 -14.44 2.80
C LEU A 78 2.05 -13.27 3.14
N ALA A 79 2.40 -12.46 4.13
CA ALA A 79 1.63 -11.27 4.52
C ALA A 79 1.59 -10.23 3.38
N ILE A 80 2.74 -9.97 2.74
CA ILE A 80 2.81 -9.08 1.57
C ILE A 80 1.93 -9.60 0.44
N LEU A 81 2.02 -10.90 0.11
CA LEU A 81 1.20 -11.50 -0.94
C LEU A 81 -0.30 -11.37 -0.63
N ALA A 82 -0.71 -11.62 0.62
CA ALA A 82 -2.09 -11.46 1.05
C ALA A 82 -2.58 -10.01 0.91
N ILE A 83 -1.75 -9.02 1.30
CA ILE A 83 -2.07 -7.59 1.16
C ILE A 83 -2.23 -7.20 -0.32
N LEU A 84 -1.33 -7.66 -1.19
CA LEU A 84 -1.39 -7.39 -2.63
C LEU A 84 -2.64 -8.01 -3.26
N VAL A 85 -2.95 -9.27 -2.95
CA VAL A 85 -4.17 -9.94 -3.45
C VAL A 85 -5.42 -9.22 -2.95
N GLY A 86 -5.47 -8.86 -1.67
CA GLY A 86 -6.57 -8.09 -1.08
C GLY A 86 -6.77 -6.75 -1.77
N PHE A 87 -5.67 -6.03 -2.07
CA PHE A 87 -5.72 -4.77 -2.79
C PHE A 87 -6.24 -4.94 -4.22
N VAL A 88 -5.77 -5.94 -4.97
CA VAL A 88 -6.27 -6.21 -6.34
C VAL A 88 -7.75 -6.56 -6.35
N VAL A 89 -8.21 -7.38 -5.38
CA VAL A 89 -9.63 -7.73 -5.23
C VAL A 89 -10.45 -6.50 -4.87
N TYR A 90 -9.95 -5.66 -3.97
CA TYR A 90 -10.59 -4.38 -3.62
C TYR A 90 -10.74 -3.47 -4.84
N LEU A 91 -9.69 -3.32 -5.65
CA LEU A 91 -9.74 -2.52 -6.87
C LEU A 91 -10.81 -3.04 -7.84
N LYS A 92 -10.85 -4.35 -8.09
CA LYS A 92 -11.82 -4.96 -9.00
C LYS A 92 -13.26 -4.87 -8.49
N LYS A 93 -13.51 -5.09 -7.20
CA LYS A 93 -14.89 -5.13 -6.66
C LYS A 93 -15.45 -3.77 -6.28
N LYS A 94 -14.62 -2.86 -5.75
CA LYS A 94 -15.07 -1.60 -5.13
C LYS A 94 -14.67 -0.35 -5.90
N CYS A 95 -13.58 -0.40 -6.68
CA CYS A 95 -13.07 0.79 -7.35
C CYS A 95 -13.43 0.86 -8.84
N ILE A 96 -13.84 -0.23 -9.49
CA ILE A 96 -14.33 -0.16 -10.88
C ILE A 96 -15.60 0.70 -10.91
N LYS A 97 -15.60 1.74 -11.73
CA LYS A 97 -16.81 2.49 -12.07
C LYS A 97 -17.67 1.59 -12.94
N LYS A 98 -18.91 1.37 -12.48
CA LYS A 98 -19.90 0.59 -13.20
C LYS A 98 -20.66 1.50 -14.16
#